data_AF-A0A484Y1T9-F1
#
_entry.id   AF-A0A484Y1T9-F1
#
_cell.length_a   1.000
_cell.length_b   1.000
_cell.length_c   1.000
_cell.angle_alpha   90.00
_cell.angle_beta   90.00
_cell.angle_gamma   90.00
#
_symmetry.space_group_name_H-M   'P 1'
#
loop_
_entity.id
_entity.type
_entity.pdbx_description
1 polymer ?
#
loop_
_entity_poly.entity_id
_entity_poly.type
_entity_poly.pdbx_seq_one_letter_code
_entity_poly.pdbx_strand_id
1 'polypeptide(L)' 'MRRYAASGFAFDLEENEPTIRCVAAPVYNARDEIVAAISVASTTTYMSLARLEELAPYVKSCAEEISAELGWGKHVRKDK' A
#
# COMPACT_ATOMS: atom_id res chain seq x y z
N MET A 1 -2.32 8.18 10.23
CA MET A 1 -3.37 7.57 9.37
C MET A 1 -3.84 8.42 8.19
N ARG A 2 -4.34 9.66 8.36
CA ARG A 2 -4.87 10.47 7.22
C ARG A 2 -3.92 10.65 6.03
N ARG A 3 -2.61 10.80 6.29
CA ARG A 3 -1.58 10.90 5.24
C ARG A 3 -1.46 9.62 4.40
N TYR A 4 -1.38 8.46 5.04
CA TYR A 4 -1.32 7.16 4.35
C TYR A 4 -2.58 6.86 3.53
N ALA A 5 -3.75 7.21 4.07
CA ALA A 5 -5.01 7.09 3.33
C ALA A 5 -5.02 7.91 2.03
N ALA A 6 -4.44 9.11 2.04
CA ALA A 6 -4.32 9.93 0.83
C ALA A 6 -3.25 9.40 -0.14
N SER A 7 -2.17 8.78 0.36
CA SER A 7 -1.08 8.26 -0.46
C SER A 7 -1.40 6.91 -1.11
N GLY A 8 -2.28 6.11 -0.51
CA GLY A 8 -2.63 4.76 -0.97
C GLY A 8 -1.60 3.69 -0.59
N PHE A 9 -0.75 3.97 0.40
CA PHE A 9 0.20 3.02 1.00
C PHE A 9 0.54 3.46 2.43
N ALA A 10 1.09 2.56 3.23
CA ALA A 10 1.56 2.79 4.59
C ALA A 10 2.99 2.26 4.78
N PHE A 11 3.75 2.89 5.68
CA PHE A 11 5.05 2.40 6.14
C PHE A 11 4.93 1.94 7.59
N ASP A 12 5.55 0.80 7.88
CA ASP A 12 5.89 0.38 9.24
C ASP A 12 7.37 0.69 9.47
N LEU A 13 7.65 1.53 10.46
CA LEU A 13 8.99 2.02 10.80
C LEU A 13 9.48 1.40 12.11
N GLU A 14 9.38 0.07 12.21
CA GLU A 14 9.77 -0.71 13.41
C GLU A 14 8.77 -0.57 14.57
N GLU A 15 7.49 -0.30 14.26
CA GLU A 15 6.45 -0.10 15.28
C GLU A 15 6.05 -1.43 15.93
N ASN A 16 6.12 -2.54 15.19
CA ASN A 16 5.60 -3.83 15.63
C ASN A 16 6.69 -4.89 15.90
N GLU A 17 7.79 -4.87 15.16
CA GLU A 17 8.94 -5.76 15.36
C GLU A 17 10.24 -4.94 15.23
N PRO A 18 11.05 -4.83 16.30
CA PRO A 18 12.34 -4.16 16.25
C PRO A 18 13.17 -4.69 15.09
N THR A 19 13.82 -3.80 14.33
CA THR A 19 14.65 -4.14 13.16
C THR A 19 13.91 -4.55 11.89
N ILE A 20 12.57 -4.62 11.87
CA ILE A 20 11.80 -4.86 10.63
C ILE A 20 11.12 -3.58 10.18
N ARG A 21 11.20 -3.32 8.88
CA ARG A 21 10.40 -2.29 8.23
C ARG A 21 9.62 -2.87 7.08
N CYS A 22 8.45 -2.32 6.81
CA CYS A 22 7.66 -2.70 5.65
C CYS A 22 6.98 -1.51 4.98
N VAL A 23 6.64 -1.72 3.71
CA VAL A 23 5.69 -0.88 2.97
C VAL A 23 4.53 -1.76 2.55
N ALA A 24 3.31 -1.26 2.73
CA ALA A 24 2.08 -1.97 2.41
C ALA A 24 1.11 -1.09 1.61
N ALA A 25 0.33 -1.71 0.74
CA ALA A 25 -0.75 -1.04 0.00
C ALA A 25 -2.05 -1.86 0.11
N PRO A 26 -3.22 -1.18 0.22
CA PRO A 26 -4.51 -1.84 0.33
C PRO A 26 -4.97 -2.40 -1.02
N VAL A 27 -5.70 -3.50 -0.96
CA VAL A 27 -6.40 -4.12 -2.09
C VAL A 27 -7.90 -3.86 -1.91
N TYR A 28 -8.52 -3.34 -2.96
CA TYR A 28 -9.94 -3.00 -3.00
C TYR A 28 -10.74 -4.03 -3.80
N ASN A 29 -11.99 -4.24 -3.41
CA ASN A 29 -12.96 -4.97 -4.22
C ASN A 29 -13.75 -4.03 -5.15
N ALA A 30 -14.65 -4.60 -5.96
CA ALA A 30 -15.55 -3.84 -6.84
C ALA A 30 -16.48 -2.81 -6.14
N ARG A 31 -16.61 -2.85 -4.80
CA ARG A 31 -17.41 -1.91 -4.01
C ARG A 31 -16.57 -0.80 -3.36
N ASP A 32 -15.30 -0.66 -3.75
CA ASP A 32 -14.35 0.30 -3.18
C ASP A 32 -14.04 0.04 -1.68
N GLU A 33 -14.23 -1.21 -1.24
CA GLU A 33 -13.94 -1.64 0.14
C GLU A 33 -12.55 -2.28 0.20
N ILE A 34 -11.76 -1.93 1.22
CA ILE A 34 -10.48 -2.61 1.50
C ILE A 34 -10.79 -4.04 1.97
N VAL A 35 -10.36 -5.03 1.20
CA VAL A 35 -10.58 -6.46 1.49
C VAL A 35 -9.29 -7.21 1.83
N ALA A 36 -8.14 -6.66 1.47
CA ALA A 36 -6.82 -7.21 1.78
C ALA A 36 -5.75 -6.10 1.71
N ALA A 37 -4.50 -6.48 1.94
CA ALA A 37 -3.33 -5.65 1.68
C ALA A 37 -2.15 -6.53 1.26
N ILE A 38 -1.26 -5.99 0.44
CA ILE A 38 0.04 -6.61 0.15
C ILE A 38 1.14 -5.79 0.81
N SER A 39 2.22 -6.45 1.22
CA SER A 39 3.36 -5.79 1.85
C SER A 39 4.69 -6.39 1.44
N VAL A 40 5.74 -5.58 1.47
CA VAL A 40 7.12 -6.00 1.34
C VAL A 40 7.85 -5.61 2.62
N ALA A 41 8.42 -6.61 3.30
CA ALA A 41 9.11 -6.45 4.56
C ALA A 41 10.56 -6.95 4.46
N SER A 42 11.47 -6.30 5.17
CA SER A 42 12.85 -6.77 5.35
C SER A 42 13.45 -6.12 6.59
N THR A 43 14.67 -6.52 6.93
CA THR A 43 15.40 -5.89 8.04
C THR A 43 15.80 -4.46 7.69
N THR A 44 15.97 -3.61 8.70
CA THR A 44 16.36 -2.20 8.56
C THR A 44 17.65 -2.00 7.77
N THR A 45 18.57 -2.98 7.80
CA THR A 45 19.80 -3.01 7.01
C THR A 45 19.55 -2.98 5.51
N TYR A 46 18.50 -3.65 5.03
CA TYR A 46 18.13 -3.72 3.62
C TYR A 46 16.96 -2.81 3.25
N MET A 47 16.25 -2.30 4.25
CA MET A 47 15.03 -1.50 4.11
C MET A 47 15.23 -0.09 4.70
N SER A 48 16.11 0.69 4.08
CA SER A 48 16.27 2.11 4.41
C SER A 48 14.99 2.91 4.10
N LEU A 49 14.85 4.11 4.65
CA LEU A 49 13.71 4.98 4.33
C LEU A 49 13.63 5.28 2.83
N ALA A 50 14.78 5.57 2.19
CA ALA A 50 14.84 5.78 0.75
C ALA A 50 14.38 4.55 -0.05
N ARG A 51 14.71 3.34 0.43
CA ARG A 51 14.24 2.09 -0.19
C ARG A 51 12.73 1.89 -0.03
N LEU A 52 12.16 2.24 1.12
CA LEU A 52 10.70 2.22 1.32
C LEU A 52 9.99 3.17 0.35
N GLU A 53 10.52 4.39 0.19
CA GLU A 53 9.99 5.38 -0.75
C GLU A 53 10.09 4.92 -2.20
N GLU A 54 11.20 4.28 -2.58
CA GLU A 54 11.39 3.68 -3.91
C GLU A 54 10.40 2.54 -4.16
N LEU A 55 10.13 1.69 -3.17
CA LEU A 55 9.25 0.53 -3.28
C LEU A 55 7.75 0.90 -3.25
N ALA A 56 7.38 2.00 -2.58
CA ALA A 56 6.00 2.44 -2.43
C ALA A 56 5.18 2.47 -3.73
N PRO A 57 5.64 3.07 -4.84
CA PRO A 57 4.89 3.06 -6.10
C PRO A 57 4.70 1.66 -6.68
N TYR A 58 5.67 0.75 -6.52
CA TYR A 58 5.56 -0.62 -7.03
C TYR A 58 4.56 -1.45 -6.22
N VAL A 59 4.64 -1.38 -4.90
CA VAL A 59 3.70 -2.07 -4.00
C VAL A 59 2.29 -1.54 -4.22
N LYS A 60 2.13 -0.23 -4.41
CA LYS A 60 0.86 0.37 -4.77
C LYS A 60 0.36 -0.13 -6.13
N SER A 61 1.16 -0.10 -7.19
CA SER A 61 0.77 -0.59 -8.53
C SER A 61 0.30 -2.04 -8.49
N CYS A 62 1.05 -2.91 -7.81
CA CYS A 62 0.69 -4.30 -7.67
C CYS A 62 -0.65 -4.48 -6.92
N ALA A 63 -0.89 -3.70 -5.87
CA ALA A 63 -2.17 -3.73 -5.16
C ALA A 63 -3.32 -3.21 -6.04
N GLU A 64 -3.08 -2.18 -6.85
CA GLU A 64 -4.06 -1.67 -7.82
C GLU A 64 -4.37 -2.69 -8.93
N GLU A 65 -3.38 -3.43 -9.42
CA GLU A 65 -3.54 -4.50 -10.41
C GLU A 65 -4.39 -5.64 -9.85
N ILE A 66 -4.09 -6.13 -8.64
CA ILE A 66 -4.91 -7.13 -7.94
C ILE A 66 -6.33 -6.59 -7.75
N SER A 67 -6.47 -5.33 -7.33
CA SER A 67 -7.79 -4.71 -7.16
C SER A 67 -8.57 -4.68 -8.47
N ALA A 68 -7.92 -4.36 -9.59
CA ALA A 68 -8.54 -4.35 -10.92
C ALA A 68 -9.04 -5.74 -11.31
N GLU A 69 -8.28 -6.80 -11.02
CA GLU A 69 -8.72 -8.19 -11.20
C GLU A 69 -9.92 -8.56 -10.31
N LEU A 70 -10.03 -7.95 -9.12
CA LEU A 70 -11.19 -8.07 -8.22
C LEU A 70 -12.38 -7.18 -8.61
N GLY A 71 -12.31 -6.52 -9.76
CA GLY A 71 -13.38 -5.67 -10.30
C GLY A 71 -13.38 -4.23 -9.78
N TRP A 72 -12.30 -3.79 -9.12
CA TRP A 72 -12.14 -2.39 -8.73
C TRP A 72 -11.87 -1.54 -9.97
N GLY A 73 -12.90 -0.84 -10.42
CA GLY A 73 -12.77 0.23 -11.40
C GLY A 73 -12.58 1.55 -10.68
N LYS A 74 -11.57 2.34 -11.08
CA LYS A 74 -11.44 3.74 -10.66
C LYS A 74 -12.66 4.50 -11.19
N HIS A 75 -13.78 4.46 -10.46
CA HIS A 75 -14.88 5.36 -10.73
C HIS A 75 -14.29 6.75 -10.54
N VAL A 76 -14.00 7.43 -11.65
CA VAL A 76 -13.89 8.88 -11.66
C VAL A 76 -15.21 9.33 -11.05
N ARG A 77 -15.20 9.72 -9.77
CA ARG A 77 -16.32 10.39 -9.15
C ARG A 77 -16.57 11.62 -10.02
N LYS A 78 -17.56 11.53 -10.91
CA LYS A 78 -18.25 12.73 -11.39
C LYS A 78 -19.03 13.21 -10.18
N ASP A 79 -18.40 14.11 -9.43
CA ASP A 79 -19.10 14.88 -8.42
C ASP A 79 -20.39 15.44 -9.05
N LYS A 80 -21.51 15.19 -8.39
CA LYS A 80 -22.83 15.73 -8.73
C LYS A 80 -22.98 17.11 -8.11
#